data_AF-A0A0S8APQ5-F1
#
_entry.id   AF-A0A0S8APQ5-F1
#
_cell.length_a   1.000
_cell.length_b   1.000
_cell.length_c   1.000
_cell.angle_alpha   90.00
_cell.angle_beta   90.00
_cell.angle_gamma   90.00
#
_symmetry.space_group_name_H-M   'P 1'
#
loop_
_entity.id
_entity.type
_entity.pdbx_description
1 polymer ?
#
loop_
_entity_poly.entity_id
_entity_poly.type
_entity_poly.pdbx_seq_one_letter_code
_entity_poly.pdbx_strand_id
1 'polypeptide(L)'
;MPVLEGLRLAIREILAHKLRSFFTLLGIIVSVGFLVAVVAVIQGMNAYVKENLAGAIVGRNAFQIRRTPIAIGFIDDEEMRELQRRPIIRAEEVPY
;
A
#
# COMPACT_ATOMS: atom_id res chain seq x y z
N MET A 1 -23.90 43.51 -0.48
CA MET A 1 -24.56 42.73 0.58
C MET A 1 -23.54 42.46 1.67
N PRO A 2 -23.82 42.74 2.95
CA PRO A 2 -22.90 42.45 4.03
C PRO A 2 -22.75 40.92 4.20
N VAL A 3 -21.52 40.43 4.34
CA VAL A 3 -21.21 38.99 4.44
C VAL A 3 -21.92 38.33 5.64
N LEU A 4 -22.07 39.07 6.74
CA LEU A 4 -22.84 38.63 7.91
C LEU A 4 -24.31 38.31 7.59
N GLU A 5 -24.91 39.08 6.69
CA GLU A 5 -26.32 38.93 6.34
C GLU A 5 -26.52 37.70 5.44
N GLY A 6 -25.56 37.46 4.53
CA GLY A 6 -25.49 36.22 3.74
C GLY A 6 -25.31 34.97 4.61
N LEU A 7 -24.42 35.02 5.62
CA LEU A 7 -24.23 33.90 6.56
C LEU A 7 -25.49 33.61 7.38
N ARG A 8 -26.14 34.66 7.88
CA ARG A 8 -27.40 34.54 8.62
C ARG A 8 -28.51 33.92 7.77
N LEU A 9 -28.60 34.32 6.50
CA LEU A 9 -29.56 33.77 5.56
C LEU A 9 -29.29 32.28 5.29
N ALA A 10 -28.04 31.90 5.02
CA ALA A 10 -27.66 30.50 4.77
C ALA A 10 -27.97 29.58 5.96
N ILE A 11 -27.68 30.02 7.19
CA ILE A 11 -28.02 29.25 8.41
C ILE A 11 -29.54 29.06 8.52
N ARG A 12 -30.32 30.10 8.21
CA ARG A 12 -31.80 30.02 8.25
C ARG A 12 -32.33 29.02 7.23
N GLU A 13 -31.78 28.99 6.02
CA GLU A 13 -32.14 28.03 4.97
C GLU A 13 -31.80 26.59 5.36
N ILE A 14 -30.61 26.35 5.93
CA ILE A 14 -30.20 25.02 6.41
C ILE A 14 -31.17 24.51 7.49
N LEU A 15 -31.59 25.38 8.40
CA LEU A 15 -32.53 25.06 9.47
C LEU A 15 -33.98 24.91 9.00
N ALA A 16 -34.38 25.59 7.92
CA ALA A 16 -35.71 25.47 7.31
C ALA A 16 -35.88 24.12 6.60
N HIS A 17 -34.82 23.63 5.93
CA HIS A 17 -34.84 22.38 5.15
C HIS A 17 -34.07 21.24 5.81
N LYS A 18 -34.46 20.88 7.05
CA LYS A 18 -33.75 19.90 7.88
C LYS A 18 -33.52 18.54 7.19
N LEU A 19 -34.52 18.01 6.50
CA LEU A 19 -34.43 16.69 5.85
C LEU A 19 -33.38 16.68 4.74
N ARG A 20 -33.39 17.69 3.87
CA ARG A 20 -32.45 17.82 2.75
C ARG A 20 -31.02 18.07 3.26
N SER A 21 -30.86 19.00 4.20
CA SER A 21 -29.57 19.28 4.85
C SER A 21 -29.02 18.05 5.58
N PHE A 22 -29.87 17.24 6.19
CA PHE A 22 -29.46 16.01 6.88
C PHE A 22 -28.94 14.95 5.90
N PHE A 23 -29.68 14.63 4.85
CA PHE A 23 -29.23 13.63 3.86
C PHE A 23 -27.95 14.04 3.12
N THR A 24 -27.79 15.33 2.82
CA THR A 24 -26.57 15.84 2.17
C THR A 24 -25.36 15.75 3.09
N LEU A 25 -25.50 16.15 4.36
CA LEU A 25 -24.43 16.01 5.34
C LEU A 25 -24.06 14.54 5.59
N LEU A 26 -25.05 13.68 5.77
CA LEU A 26 -24.86 12.23 5.97
C LEU A 26 -24.10 11.61 4.80
N GLY A 27 -24.48 11.94 3.56
CA GLY A 27 -23.81 11.45 2.36
C GLY A 27 -22.33 11.87 2.30
N ILE A 28 -22.02 13.13 2.63
CA ILE A 28 -20.63 13.62 2.64
C ILE A 28 -19.81 12.91 3.71
N ILE A 29 -20.35 12.74 4.92
CA ILE A 29 -19.66 12.08 6.03
C ILE A 29 -19.33 10.63 5.68
N VAL A 30 -20.30 9.88 5.15
CA VAL A 30 -20.10 8.48 4.76
C VAL A 30 -19.11 8.38 3.60
N SER A 31 -19.22 9.26 2.61
CA SER A 31 -18.33 9.28 1.43
C SER A 31 -16.87 9.52 1.82
N VAL A 32 -16.59 10.61 2.56
CA VAL A 32 -15.24 10.95 2.99
C VAL A 32 -14.72 9.91 4.00
N GLY A 33 -15.57 9.44 4.91
CA GLY A 33 -15.21 8.40 5.88
C GLY A 33 -14.79 7.08 5.20
N PHE A 34 -15.55 6.64 4.20
CA PHE A 34 -15.21 5.45 3.41
C PHE A 34 -13.87 5.60 2.68
N LEU A 35 -13.64 6.75 2.03
CA LEU A 35 -12.38 7.03 1.34
C LEU A 35 -11.18 6.95 2.29
N VAL A 36 -11.28 7.61 3.45
CA VAL A 36 -10.21 7.61 4.47
C VAL A 36 -9.96 6.19 4.99
N ALA A 37 -11.01 5.42 5.27
CA ALA A 37 -10.89 4.05 5.75
C ALA A 37 -10.19 3.14 4.73
N VAL A 38 -10.58 3.22 3.44
CA VAL A 38 -9.96 2.43 2.37
C VAL A 38 -8.48 2.78 2.21
N VAL A 39 -8.16 4.08 2.19
CA VAL A 39 -6.77 4.54 2.08
C VAL A 39 -5.94 4.06 3.28
N ALA A 40 -6.50 4.13 4.51
CA ALA A 40 -5.84 3.64 5.70
C ALA A 40 -5.57 2.13 5.64
N VAL A 41 -6.52 1.34 5.15
CA VAL A 41 -6.35 -0.12 4.97
C VAL A 41 -5.27 -0.41 3.93
N ILE A 42 -5.30 0.25 2.77
CA ILE A 42 -4.30 0.07 1.71
C ILE A 42 -2.89 0.40 2.22
N GLN A 43 -2.74 1.54 2.89
CA GLN A 43 -1.46 1.96 3.45
C GLN A 43 -1.00 1.03 4.59
N GLY A 44 -1.91 0.61 5.47
CA GLY A 44 -1.63 -0.34 6.54
C GLY A 44 -1.18 -1.69 6.02
N MET A 45 -1.83 -2.21 4.98
CA MET A 45 -1.41 -3.45 4.31
C MET A 45 -0.05 -3.32 3.64
N ASN A 46 0.22 -2.20 2.94
CA ASN A 46 1.53 -1.97 2.33
C ASN A 46 2.65 -1.92 3.38
N ALA A 47 2.40 -1.26 4.52
CA ALA A 47 3.34 -1.22 5.64
C ALA A 47 3.54 -2.61 6.27
N TYR A 48 2.45 -3.35 6.52
CA TYR A 48 2.50 -4.71 7.05
C TYR A 48 3.29 -5.65 6.12
N VAL A 49 3.01 -5.61 4.82
CA VAL A 49 3.69 -6.42 3.81
C VAL A 49 5.17 -6.05 3.74
N LYS A 50 5.50 -4.76 3.75
CA LYS A 50 6.89 -4.29 3.78
C LYS A 50 7.62 -4.80 5.03
N GLU A 51 6.99 -4.76 6.20
CA GLU A 51 7.62 -5.20 7.44
C GLU A 51 7.80 -6.72 7.51
N ASN A 52 6.75 -7.47 7.16
CA ASN A 52 6.76 -8.94 7.26
C ASN A 52 7.49 -9.62 6.10
N LEU A 53 7.33 -9.14 4.86
CA LEU A 53 8.02 -9.73 3.70
C LEU A 53 9.46 -9.24 3.55
N ALA A 54 9.78 -7.98 3.87
CA ALA A 54 11.18 -7.57 3.94
C ALA A 54 11.87 -8.18 5.17
N GLY A 55 11.14 -8.42 6.28
CA GLY A 55 11.69 -9.16 7.41
C GLY A 55 12.04 -10.62 7.06
N ALA A 56 11.17 -11.30 6.30
CA ALA A 56 11.27 -12.74 6.07
C ALA A 56 12.01 -13.15 4.78
N ILE A 57 12.00 -12.34 3.72
CA ILE A 57 12.54 -12.74 2.40
C ILE A 57 13.74 -11.87 1.98
N VAL A 58 13.74 -10.58 2.32
CA VAL A 58 14.81 -9.64 1.95
C VAL A 58 15.17 -8.82 3.18
N GLY A 59 15.82 -9.48 4.16
CA GLY A 59 16.34 -8.79 5.34
C GLY A 59 17.04 -7.52 4.89
N ARG A 60 16.73 -6.38 5.53
CA ARG A 60 17.18 -5.04 5.13
C ARG A 60 18.71 -4.83 5.08
N ASN A 61 19.50 -5.89 5.27
CA ASN A 61 20.95 -6.03 5.03
C ASN A 61 21.35 -7.51 4.81
N ALA A 62 20.49 -8.35 4.22
CA ALA A 62 20.75 -9.78 4.03
C ALA A 62 21.16 -10.07 2.59
N PHE A 63 22.46 -10.29 2.37
CA PHE A 63 22.98 -10.75 1.08
C PHE A 63 22.62 -12.23 0.89
N GLN A 64 21.60 -12.53 0.08
CA GLN A 64 21.25 -13.92 -0.24
C GLN A 64 22.11 -14.42 -1.39
N ILE A 65 23.16 -15.18 -1.07
CA ILE A 65 23.95 -15.89 -2.08
C ILE A 65 23.13 -17.09 -2.54
N ARG A 66 22.55 -17.01 -3.75
CA ARG A 66 21.75 -18.09 -4.34
C ARG A 66 22.37 -18.51 -5.67
N ARG A 67 22.63 -19.82 -5.81
CA ARG A 67 23.21 -20.42 -7.04
C ARG A 67 22.19 -20.47 -8.19
N THR A 68 20.92 -20.61 -7.85
CA THR A 68 19.80 -20.66 -8.79
C THR A 68 19.15 -19.28 -8.95
N PRO A 69 18.87 -18.83 -10.19
CA PRO A 69 18.21 -17.56 -10.45
C PRO A 69 16.75 -17.61 -9.98
N ILE A 70 16.21 -16.44 -9.63
CA ILE A 70 14.77 -16.28 -9.43
C ILE A 70 14.15 -16.19 -10.84
N ALA A 71 13.83 -17.35 -11.41
CA ALA A 71 13.15 -17.42 -12.69
C ALA A 71 11.63 -17.38 -12.47
N ILE A 72 10.97 -16.37 -13.05
CA ILE A 72 9.51 -16.32 -13.15
C ILE A 72 9.13 -17.01 -14.46
N GLY A 73 9.14 -18.35 -14.49
CA GLY A 73 8.92 -19.17 -15.69
C GLY A 73 9.49 -20.59 -15.59
N PHE A 74 9.38 -21.38 -16.67
CA PHE A 74 10.04 -22.69 -16.79
C PHE A 74 11.49 -22.49 -17.22
N ILE A 75 12.43 -23.12 -16.51
CA ILE A 75 13.85 -23.15 -16.87
C ILE A 75 14.02 -24.20 -17.97
N ASP A 76 14.67 -23.85 -19.07
CA ASP A 76 14.93 -24.77 -20.18
C ASP A 76 16.04 -25.78 -19.80
N ASP A 77 16.09 -26.93 -20.48
CA ASP A 77 17.04 -28.01 -20.19
C ASP A 77 18.50 -27.56 -20.37
N GLU A 78 18.74 -26.61 -21.29
CA GLU A 78 20.05 -26.03 -21.55
C GLU A 78 20.48 -25.06 -20.44
N GLU A 79 19.58 -24.19 -19.98
CA GLU A 79 19.81 -23.31 -18.83
C GLU A 79 20.12 -24.11 -17.56
N MET A 80 19.44 -25.24 -17.35
CA MET A 80 19.70 -26.14 -16.22
C MET A 80 21.13 -26.71 -16.23
N ARG A 81 21.68 -27.03 -17.42
CA ARG A 81 23.06 -27.52 -17.55
C ARG A 81 24.08 -26.43 -17.21
N GLU A 82 23.83 -25.20 -17.63
CA GLU A 82 24.68 -24.06 -17.28
C GLU A 82 24.65 -23.77 -15.78
N LEU A 83 23.48 -23.87 -15.14
CA LEU A 83 23.35 -23.71 -13.69
C LEU A 83 24.13 -24.78 -12.91
N GLN A 84 24.14 -26.03 -13.39
CA GLN A 84 24.91 -27.11 -12.77
C GLN A 84 26.43 -26.90 -12.88
N ARG A 85 26.89 -26.20 -13.92
CA ARG A 85 28.31 -25.85 -14.10
C ARG A 85 28.78 -24.71 -13.20
N ARG A 86 27.87 -23.95 -12.57
CA ARG A 86 28.25 -22.85 -11.66
C ARG A 86 28.94 -23.41 -10.41
N PRO A 87 30.10 -22.87 -10.00
CA PRO A 87 30.79 -23.32 -8.78
C PRO A 87 29.96 -23.04 -7.52
N ILE A 88 30.17 -23.86 -6.48
CA ILE A 88 29.51 -23.70 -5.18
C ILE A 88 30.28 -22.64 -4.39
N ILE A 89 29.68 -21.47 -4.19
CA ILE A 89 30.27 -20.39 -3.37
C ILE A 89 29.96 -20.67 -1.91
N ARG A 90 30.98 -20.75 -1.06
CA ARG A 90 30.81 -20.93 0.39
C ARG A 90 30.74 -19.57 1.07
N ALA A 91 29.98 -19.49 2.18
CA ALA A 91 29.85 -18.25 2.95
C ALA A 91 31.22 -17.72 3.48
N GLU A 92 32.22 -18.59 3.58
CA GLU A 92 33.59 -18.30 4.00
C GLU A 92 34.42 -17.55 2.94
N GLU A 93 34.00 -17.57 1.67
CA GLU A 93 34.74 -17.00 0.53
C GLU A 93 34.34 -15.55 0.22
N VAL A 94 33.36 -14.99 0.93
CA VAL A 94 32.82 -13.65 0.68
C VAL A 94 33.32 -12.67 1.75
N PRO A 95 34.17 -11.69 1.40
CA PRO A 95 34.56 -10.63 2.32
C PRO A 95 33.35 -9.72 2.60
N TYR A 96 33.05 -9.50 3.87
CA TYR A 96 32.00 -8.61 4.37
C TYR A 96 32.32 -7.13 4.15
#